data_AF-A0A662USP7-F1
#
_entry.id   AF-A0A662USP7-F1
#
_cell.length_a   1.000
_cell.length_b   1.000
_cell.length_c   1.000
_cell.angle_alpha   90.00
_cell.angle_beta   90.00
_cell.angle_gamma   90.00
#
_symmetry.space_group_name_H-M   'P 1'
#
loop_
_entity.id
_entity.type
_entity.pdbx_description
1 polymer ?
#
loop_
_entity_poly.entity_id
_entity_poly.type
_entity_poly.pdbx_seq_one_letter_code
_entity_poly.pdbx_strand_id
1 'polypeptide(L)'
;MSIEVLVDLTGSPHVVLSLNESIELFKCLETETGGSRDLLESLRIAESFDEYLRYLKKKFGEYITPQKDHREVLLGRTIVHKIKLFIRNGIKFIEIVFDRRFDIEHVKKCLKNLGYGNIKIRRQML
;
A
#
# COMPACT_ATOMS: atom_id res chain seq x y z
N MET A 1 -5.67 -18.90 0.03
CA MET A 1 -6.28 -17.69 -0.57
C MET A 1 -5.45 -17.22 -1.76
N SER A 2 -6.08 -16.56 -2.74
CA SER A 2 -5.38 -15.94 -3.87
C SER A 2 -5.51 -14.43 -3.83
N ILE A 3 -4.44 -13.72 -4.20
CA ILE A 3 -4.46 -12.27 -4.35
C ILE A 3 -3.78 -11.87 -5.65
N GLU A 4 -4.25 -10.76 -6.21
CA GLU A 4 -3.67 -10.14 -7.39
C GLU A 4 -2.86 -8.91 -6.98
N VAL A 5 -1.65 -8.82 -7.49
CA VAL A 5 -0.85 -7.60 -7.46
C VAL A 5 -0.80 -7.07 -8.89
N LEU A 6 -1.42 -5.93 -9.11
CA LEU A 6 -1.44 -5.26 -10.41
C LEU A 6 -0.20 -4.38 -10.52
N VAL A 7 0.54 -4.49 -11.60
CA VAL A 7 1.60 -3.55 -11.96
C VAL A 7 1.03 -2.64 -13.04
N ASP A 8 0.93 -1.35 -12.75
CA ASP A 8 0.37 -0.37 -13.67
C ASP A 8 1.30 -0.06 -14.85
N LEU A 9 0.84 0.78 -15.77
CA LEU A 9 1.62 1.22 -16.93
C LEU A 9 2.92 1.96 -16.56
N THR A 10 2.99 2.51 -15.34
CA THR A 10 4.18 3.23 -14.83
C THR A 10 5.19 2.31 -14.13
N GLY A 11 4.85 1.02 -14.01
CA GLY A 11 5.65 0.01 -13.32
C GLY A 11 5.44 -0.02 -11.81
N SER A 12 4.46 0.72 -11.27
CA SER A 12 4.15 0.72 -9.84
C SER A 12 3.31 -0.52 -9.50
N PRO A 13 3.66 -1.29 -8.45
CA PRO A 13 2.81 -2.37 -7.94
C PRO A 13 1.64 -1.84 -7.10
N HIS A 14 0.49 -2.52 -7.19
CA HIS A 14 -0.75 -2.18 -6.50
C HIS A 14 -1.33 -3.44 -5.85
N VAL A 15 -1.77 -3.31 -4.61
CA VAL A 15 -2.55 -4.36 -3.94
C VAL A 15 -3.76 -3.75 -3.26
N VAL A 16 -4.88 -4.46 -3.31
CA VAL A 16 -6.12 -4.08 -2.60
C VAL A 16 -6.35 -5.09 -1.50
N LEU A 17 -6.45 -4.61 -0.26
CA LEU A 17 -6.63 -5.43 0.94
C LEU A 17 -7.71 -4.84 1.83
N SER A 18 -8.31 -5.68 2.67
CA SER A 18 -9.13 -5.15 3.76
C SER A 18 -8.27 -4.30 4.70
N LEU A 19 -8.90 -3.43 5.49
CA LEU A 19 -8.19 -2.56 6.42
C LEU A 19 -7.24 -3.36 7.35
N ASN A 20 -7.73 -4.44 7.95
CA ASN A 20 -6.95 -5.26 8.88
C ASN A 20 -5.74 -5.90 8.18
N GLU A 21 -5.94 -6.48 7.00
CA GLU A 21 -4.84 -7.06 6.23
C GLU A 21 -3.84 -6.01 5.75
N SER A 22 -4.30 -4.80 5.46
CA SER A 22 -3.41 -3.68 5.07
C SER A 22 -2.51 -3.27 6.23
N ILE A 23 -3.06 -3.20 7.45
CA ILE A 23 -2.30 -2.91 8.68
C ILE A 23 -1.23 -4.01 8.90
N GLU A 24 -1.60 -5.28 8.78
CA GLU A 24 -0.66 -6.39 8.95
C GLU A 24 0.41 -6.43 7.85
N LEU A 25 0.05 -6.06 6.61
CA LEU A 25 1.00 -5.92 5.52
C LEU A 25 2.02 -4.81 5.83
N PHE A 26 1.57 -3.64 6.31
CA PHE A 26 2.47 -2.54 6.65
C PHE A 26 3.45 -2.92 7.77
N LYS A 27 2.98 -3.57 8.84
CA LYS A 27 3.84 -4.07 9.93
C LYS A 27 4.87 -5.10 9.44
N CYS A 28 4.45 -6.00 8.56
CA CYS A 28 5.36 -6.98 7.98
C CYS A 28 6.43 -6.29 7.12
N LEU A 29 6.05 -5.33 6.28
CA LEU A 29 6.98 -4.58 5.44
C LEU A 29 7.96 -3.75 6.28
N GLU A 30 7.50 -3.18 7.40
CA GLU A 30 8.34 -2.44 8.34
C GLU A 30 9.42 -3.37 8.91
N THR A 31 9.02 -4.55 9.37
CA THR A 31 9.94 -5.58 9.87
C THR A 31 10.93 -6.04 8.81
N GLU A 32 10.47 -6.23 7.58
CA GLU A 32 11.27 -6.77 6.48
C GLU A 32 12.30 -5.76 5.92
N THR A 33 11.96 -4.48 5.93
CA THR A 33 12.74 -3.43 5.24
C THR A 33 13.47 -2.49 6.19
N GLY A 34 13.18 -2.56 7.49
CA GLY A 34 13.60 -1.56 8.48
C GLY A 34 12.73 -0.32 8.52
N GLY A 35 11.67 -0.27 7.70
CA GLY A 35 10.71 0.83 7.62
C GLY A 35 11.19 2.02 6.77
N SER A 36 10.24 2.90 6.49
CA SER A 36 10.49 4.22 5.89
C SER A 36 9.46 5.20 6.44
N ARG A 37 9.70 6.51 6.30
CA ARG A 37 8.75 7.52 6.82
C ARG A 37 7.38 7.38 6.16
N ASP A 38 7.34 7.07 4.87
CA ASP A 38 6.10 6.89 4.12
C ASP A 38 5.34 5.62 4.50
N LEU A 39 6.04 4.54 4.84
CA LEU A 39 5.41 3.32 5.33
C LEU A 39 4.77 3.53 6.70
N LEU A 40 5.48 4.17 7.63
CA LEU A 40 4.98 4.47 8.97
C LEU A 40 3.77 5.41 8.93
N GLU A 41 3.82 6.42 8.07
CA GLU A 41 2.68 7.32 7.87
C GLU A 41 1.50 6.58 7.22
N SER A 42 1.75 5.64 6.30
CA SER A 42 0.69 4.80 5.71
C SER A 42 0.00 3.93 6.77
N LEU A 43 0.77 3.34 7.69
CA LEU A 43 0.24 2.59 8.82
C LEU A 43 -0.63 3.48 9.71
N ARG A 44 -0.15 4.67 10.08
CA ARG A 44 -0.92 5.64 10.87
C ARG A 44 -2.22 6.06 10.18
N ILE A 45 -2.19 6.27 8.87
CA ILE A 45 -3.39 6.57 8.07
C ILE A 45 -4.38 5.40 8.12
N ALA A 46 -3.90 4.16 7.98
CA ALA A 46 -4.73 2.98 8.07
C ALA A 46 -5.39 2.85 9.45
N GLU A 47 -4.63 3.01 10.54
CA GLU A 47 -5.16 2.99 11.91
C GLU A 47 -6.19 4.12 12.14
N SER A 48 -6.05 5.25 11.43
CA SER A 48 -6.95 6.40 11.49
C SER A 48 -7.93 6.47 10.30
N PHE A 49 -8.30 5.32 9.72
CA PHE A 49 -9.02 5.22 8.44
C PHE A 49 -10.20 6.18 8.28
N ASP A 50 -11.10 6.23 9.27
CA ASP A 50 -12.34 7.01 9.17
C ASP A 50 -12.10 8.51 9.17
N GLU A 51 -11.07 8.98 9.87
CA GLU A 51 -10.67 10.38 9.85
C GLU A 51 -10.14 10.78 8.49
N TYR A 52 -9.21 9.99 7.95
CA TYR A 52 -8.61 10.25 6.66
C TYR A 52 -9.59 10.10 5.50
N LEU A 53 -10.51 9.13 5.55
CA LEU A 53 -11.54 8.99 4.53
C LEU A 53 -12.49 10.20 4.53
N ARG A 54 -12.88 10.71 5.71
CA ARG A 54 -13.70 11.93 5.81
C ARG A 54 -12.96 13.15 5.28
N TYR A 55 -11.68 13.29 5.61
CA TYR A 55 -10.83 14.37 5.12
C TYR A 55 -10.68 14.31 3.59
N LEU A 56 -10.41 13.12 3.04
CA LEU A 56 -10.23 12.89 1.62
C LEU A 56 -11.50 13.25 0.82
N LYS A 57 -12.68 12.83 1.31
CA LYS A 57 -13.98 13.21 0.73
C LYS A 57 -14.21 14.72 0.72
N LYS A 58 -13.88 15.42 1.80
CA LYS A 58 -14.00 16.89 1.87
C LYS A 58 -13.11 17.61 0.84
N LYS A 59 -11.96 17.01 0.52
CA LYS A 59 -11.02 17.54 -0.47
C LYS A 59 -11.27 17.04 -1.91
N PHE A 60 -12.29 16.22 -2.14
CA PHE A 60 -12.53 15.53 -3.41
C PHE A 60 -11.29 14.78 -3.94
N GLY A 61 -10.43 14.31 -3.04
CA GLY A 61 -9.25 13.53 -3.42
C GLY A 61 -9.59 12.06 -3.61
N GLU A 62 -8.86 11.38 -4.49
CA GLU A 62 -8.97 9.92 -4.61
C GLU A 62 -7.88 9.18 -3.85
N TYR A 63 -6.69 9.77 -3.77
CA TYR A 63 -5.51 9.19 -3.15
C TYR A 63 -4.95 10.11 -2.07
N ILE A 64 -4.37 9.50 -1.05
CA ILE A 64 -3.56 10.14 -0.03
C ILE A 64 -2.11 9.80 -0.34
N THR A 65 -1.26 10.82 -0.41
CA THR A 65 0.19 10.63 -0.49
C THR A 65 0.74 10.69 0.93
N PRO A 66 1.25 9.57 1.49
CA PRO A 66 1.91 9.58 2.79
C PRO A 66 3.09 10.55 2.78
N GLN A 67 3.31 11.23 3.91
CA GLN A 67 4.50 12.05 4.12
C GLN A 67 5.76 11.21 3.92
N LYS A 68 6.75 11.78 3.23
CA LYS A 68 8.00 11.10 2.88
C LYS A 68 9.18 11.84 3.48
N ASP A 69 10.25 11.12 3.83
CA ASP A 69 11.53 11.75 4.08
C ASP A 69 12.22 12.09 2.75
N HIS A 70 12.77 13.30 2.65
CA HIS A 70 13.37 13.78 1.40
C HIS A 70 14.61 12.97 1.02
N ARG A 71 15.41 12.52 2.00
CA ARG A 71 16.60 11.71 1.74
C ARG A 71 16.20 10.32 1.25
N GLU A 72 15.19 9.70 1.85
CA GLU A 72 14.65 8.41 1.40
C GLU A 72 14.14 8.47 -0.05
N VAL A 73 13.44 9.54 -0.41
CA VAL A 73 12.96 9.75 -1.80
C VAL A 73 14.13 9.83 -2.79
N LEU A 74 15.16 10.62 -2.47
CA LEU A 74 16.36 10.78 -3.29
C LEU A 74 17.14 9.48 -3.44
N LEU A 75 17.28 8.72 -2.36
CA LEU A 75 17.95 7.41 -2.34
C LEU A 75 17.11 6.27 -2.94
N GLY A 76 15.85 6.54 -3.32
CA GLY A 76 14.95 5.54 -3.86
C GLY A 76 14.50 4.48 -2.87
N ARG A 77 14.39 4.85 -1.59
CA ARG A 77 13.96 3.99 -0.48
C ARG A 77 12.49 4.16 -0.10
N THR A 78 11.75 4.98 -0.85
CA THR A 78 10.29 5.09 -0.68
C THR A 78 9.63 3.75 -0.96
N ILE A 79 8.70 3.34 -0.09
CA ILE A 79 8.02 2.05 -0.17
C ILE A 79 6.61 2.25 -0.75
N VAL A 80 5.83 3.13 -0.13
CA VAL A 80 4.46 3.48 -0.47
C VAL A 80 4.43 4.83 -1.18
N HIS A 81 4.00 4.82 -2.43
CA HIS A 81 3.82 6.03 -3.21
C HIS A 81 2.56 6.80 -2.76
N LYS A 82 1.42 6.11 -2.75
CA LYS A 82 0.10 6.64 -2.38
C LYS A 82 -0.85 5.53 -1.97
N ILE A 83 -1.91 5.87 -1.26
CA ILE A 83 -2.95 4.94 -0.84
C ILE A 83 -4.34 5.51 -1.15
N LYS A 84 -5.30 4.65 -1.46
CA LYS A 84 -6.71 5.01 -1.63
C LYS A 84 -7.55 4.27 -0.61
N LEU A 85 -8.33 5.03 0.14
CA LEU A 85 -9.23 4.51 1.17
C LEU A 85 -10.64 4.44 0.60
N PHE A 86 -11.31 3.30 0.75
CA PHE A 86 -12.69 3.17 0.30
C PHE A 86 -13.47 2.11 1.08
N ILE A 87 -14.79 2.22 1.02
CA ILE A 87 -15.72 1.26 1.62
C ILE A 87 -16.47 0.57 0.49
N ARG A 88 -16.50 -0.75 0.48
CA ARG A 88 -17.27 -1.57 -0.47
C ARG A 88 -18.08 -2.58 0.33
N ASN A 89 -19.40 -2.57 0.14
CA ASN A 89 -20.33 -3.46 0.85
C ASN A 89 -20.16 -3.43 2.38
N GLY A 90 -19.94 -2.25 2.96
CA GLY A 90 -19.72 -2.07 4.40
C GLY A 90 -18.33 -2.45 4.90
N ILE A 91 -17.45 -2.99 4.05
CA ILE A 91 -16.09 -3.39 4.41
C ILE A 91 -15.11 -2.29 4.00
N LYS A 92 -14.17 -1.96 4.88
CA LYS A 92 -13.11 -0.97 4.64
C LYS A 92 -11.94 -1.60 3.90
N PHE A 93 -11.48 -0.95 2.84
CA PHE A 93 -10.38 -1.39 2.01
C PHE A 93 -9.36 -0.28 1.79
N ILE A 94 -8.10 -0.69 1.59
CA ILE A 94 -7.02 0.17 1.15
C ILE A 94 -6.46 -0.40 -0.15
N GLU A 95 -6.40 0.43 -1.18
CA GLU A 95 -5.50 0.19 -2.30
C GLU A 95 -4.16 0.83 -1.95
N ILE A 96 -3.10 0.03 -1.94
CA ILE A 96 -1.73 0.45 -1.66
C ILE A 96 -0.99 0.46 -2.98
N VAL A 97 -0.51 1.65 -3.37
CA VAL A 97 0.35 1.82 -4.54
C VAL A 97 1.78 1.98 -4.06
N PHE A 98 2.62 1.00 -4.39
CA PHE A 98 4.04 1.00 -4.04
C PHE A 98 4.84 1.90 -4.98
N ASP A 99 5.98 2.42 -4.51
CA ASP A 99 6.92 3.12 -5.40
C ASP A 99 7.43 2.14 -6.46
N ARG A 100 7.52 2.59 -7.72
CA ARG A 100 8.00 1.76 -8.85
C ARG A 100 9.41 1.19 -8.66
N ARG A 101 10.23 1.79 -7.78
CA ARG A 101 11.58 1.32 -7.46
C ARG A 101 11.59 0.33 -6.29
N PHE A 102 10.49 0.20 -5.56
CA PHE A 102 10.39 -0.73 -4.45
C PHE A 102 10.31 -2.16 -4.96
N ASP A 103 11.11 -3.05 -4.37
CA ASP A 103 11.15 -4.45 -4.79
C ASP A 103 9.87 -5.19 -4.36
N ILE A 104 9.12 -5.63 -5.37
CA ILE A 104 7.87 -6.37 -5.22
C ILE A 104 8.06 -7.71 -4.48
N GLU A 105 9.27 -8.26 -4.42
CA GLU A 105 9.52 -9.50 -3.70
C GLU A 105 9.27 -9.36 -2.18
N HIS A 106 9.51 -8.19 -1.59
CA HIS A 106 9.15 -7.92 -0.19
C HIS A 106 7.62 -7.95 0.01
N VAL A 107 6.87 -7.35 -0.93
CA VAL A 107 5.40 -7.40 -0.92
C VAL A 107 4.91 -8.85 -1.01
N LYS A 108 5.47 -9.63 -1.94
CA LYS A 108 5.10 -11.05 -2.12
C LYS A 108 5.40 -11.87 -0.86
N LYS A 109 6.56 -11.65 -0.23
CA LYS A 109 6.93 -12.33 1.01
C LYS A 109 5.93 -12.03 2.12
N CYS A 110 5.59 -10.76 2.33
CA CYS A 110 4.64 -10.38 3.36
C CYS A 110 3.22 -10.89 3.07
N LEU A 111 2.74 -10.80 1.82
CA LEU A 111 1.45 -11.37 1.45
C LEU A 111 1.39 -12.90 1.71
N LYS A 112 2.48 -13.64 1.47
CA LYS A 112 2.55 -15.07 1.85
C LYS A 112 2.41 -15.27 3.36
N ASN A 113 3.08 -14.45 4.17
CA ASN A 113 2.98 -14.49 5.64
C ASN A 113 1.56 -14.21 6.14
N LEU A 114 0.80 -13.39 5.41
CA LEU A 114 -0.63 -13.13 5.67
C LEU A 114 -1.56 -14.28 5.24
N GLY A 115 -1.04 -15.38 4.67
CA GLY A 115 -1.81 -16.56 4.26
C GLY A 115 -2.19 -16.62 2.77
N TYR A 116 -1.67 -15.71 1.95
CA TYR A 116 -1.87 -15.74 0.49
C TYR A 116 -0.92 -16.72 -0.19
N GLY A 117 -1.35 -17.97 -0.34
CA GLY A 117 -0.57 -19.03 -1.01
C GLY A 117 -0.44 -18.87 -2.53
N ASN A 118 -1.35 -18.14 -3.19
CA ASN A 118 -1.29 -17.90 -4.64
C ASN A 118 -1.32 -16.41 -4.96
N ILE A 119 -0.15 -15.82 -5.22
CA ILE A 119 0.00 -14.41 -5.57
C ILE A 119 0.18 -14.29 -7.08
N LYS A 120 -0.80 -13.70 -7.75
CA LYS A 120 -0.80 -13.48 -9.20
C LYS A 120 -0.31 -12.08 -9.50
N ILE A 121 0.80 -11.96 -10.22
CA ILE A 121 1.27 -10.67 -10.73
C ILE A 121 0.64 -10.44 -12.10
N ARG A 122 -0.20 -9.41 -12.22
CA ARG A 122 -0.70 -8.96 -13.52
C ARG A 122 -0.04 -7.66 -13.90
N ARG A 123 0.46 -7.59 -15.13
CA ARG A 123 1.00 -6.35 -15.69
C ARG A 123 -0.05 -5.78 -16.63
N GLN A 124 -0.40 -4.52 -16.44
CA GLN A 124 -1.25 -3.81 -17.38
C GLN A 124 -0.47 -3.63 -18.69
N MET A 125 -0.99 -4.17 -19.79
CA MET A 125 -0.46 -3.93 -21.14
C MET A 125 -1.39 -2.93 -21.84
N LEU A 126 -0.79 -2.09 -22.69
CA LEU A 126 -1.52 -1.18 -23.59
C LEU A 126 -2.37 -1.96 -24.60
#